data_AF-A0A6L2PKN7-F1
#
_entry.id   AF-A0A6L2PKN7-F1
#
_cell.length_a   1.000
_cell.length_b   1.000
_cell.length_c   1.000
_cell.angle_alpha   90.00
_cell.angle_beta   90.00
_cell.angle_gamma   90.00
#
_symmetry.space_group_name_H-M   'P 1'
#
loop_
_entity.id
_entity.type
_entity.pdbx_description
1 polymer ?
#
loop_
_entity_poly.entity_id
_entity_poly.type
_entity_poly.pdbx_seq_one_letter_code
_entity_poly.pdbx_strand_id
1 'polypeptide(L)'
;FYYRLITPNPHNPDLESAPTLKPQKSGTGSFDQCVQSGDPQCTYMTGQKYDLTIPYFCGQEEWCMTLNDQRSLTRAKANVERYFPVVGILEELNATLALLEDRLPYFFRGLQKIYFQDLMGTVARVSEIT
;
A
#
# COMPACT_ATOMS: atom_id res chain seq x y z
N PHE A 1 -1.71 4.20 10.44
CA PHE A 1 -0.96 3.28 9.57
C PHE A 1 -1.89 2.79 8.48
N TYR A 2 -1.51 3.06 7.23
CA TYR A 2 -2.33 3.02 6.02
C TYR A 2 -3.04 1.68 5.74
N TYR A 3 -2.61 0.59 6.40
CA TYR A 3 -3.20 -0.75 6.28
C TYR A 3 -4.32 -1.08 7.29
N ARG A 4 -4.87 -0.11 8.03
CA ARG A 4 -6.03 -0.37 8.91
C ARG A 4 -7.35 -0.56 8.14
N LEU A 5 -7.33 -0.32 6.83
CA LEU A 5 -8.45 -0.52 5.92
C LEU A 5 -7.92 -1.43 4.82
N ILE A 6 -8.70 -2.44 4.39
CA ILE A 6 -8.34 -3.56 3.50
C ILE A 6 -7.82 -4.76 4.33
N THR A 7 -8.60 -5.80 4.62
CA THR A 7 -9.80 -6.35 3.98
C THR A 7 -11.10 -5.96 4.69
N PRO A 8 -12.10 -5.38 4.02
CA PRO A 8 -13.42 -5.26 4.60
C PRO A 8 -14.01 -6.68 4.65
N ASN A 9 -13.80 -7.38 5.76
CA ASN A 9 -14.79 -8.38 6.14
C ASN A 9 -16.01 -7.57 6.61
N PRO A 10 -17.14 -7.60 5.87
CA PRO A 10 -18.35 -6.87 6.26
C PRO A 10 -18.94 -7.34 7.58
N HIS A 11 -18.46 -8.47 8.13
CA HIS A 11 -18.78 -9.00 9.45
C HIS A 11 -17.66 -8.83 10.47
N ASN A 12 -16.67 -7.96 10.23
CA ASN A 12 -15.66 -7.67 11.24
C ASN A 12 -16.30 -6.91 12.42
N PRO A 13 -16.36 -7.48 13.63
CA PRO A 13 -16.95 -6.81 14.80
C PRO A 13 -16.21 -5.51 15.15
N ASP A 14 -14.94 -5.36 14.75
CA ASP A 14 -14.15 -4.15 14.98
C ASP A 14 -14.58 -2.96 14.08
N LEU A 15 -15.41 -3.20 13.07
CA LEU A 15 -15.91 -2.18 12.13
C LEU A 15 -17.26 -1.57 12.56
N GLU A 16 -17.95 -2.12 13.57
CA GLU A 16 -19.28 -1.63 14.00
C GLU A 16 -19.28 -0.18 14.50
N SER A 17 -18.13 0.30 14.99
CA SER A 17 -17.95 1.67 15.49
C SER A 17 -17.14 2.57 14.55
N ALA A 18 -16.72 2.06 13.39
CA ALA A 18 -15.92 2.83 12.46
C ALA A 18 -16.76 3.99 11.89
N PRO A 19 -16.26 5.24 11.94
CA PRO A 19 -16.97 6.36 11.35
C PRO A 19 -17.15 6.10 9.85
N THR A 20 -18.37 6.25 9.37
CA THR A 20 -18.66 6.20 7.94
C THR A 20 -17.88 7.32 7.27
N LEU A 21 -16.89 6.96 6.45
CA LEU A 21 -16.17 7.93 5.64
C LEU A 21 -17.20 8.56 4.71
N LYS A 22 -17.55 9.83 4.96
CA LYS A 22 -18.33 10.59 4.00
C LYS A 22 -17.51 10.61 2.70
N PRO A 23 -18.10 10.22 1.56
CA PRO A 23 -17.42 10.37 0.29
C PRO A 23 -16.96 11.81 0.19
N GLN A 24 -15.65 12.03 0.22
CA GLN A 24 -15.14 13.34 -0.11
C GLN A 24 -15.59 13.58 -1.55
N LYS A 25 -16.17 14.76 -1.81
CA LYS A 25 -16.54 15.18 -3.16
C LYS A 25 -15.25 15.22 -3.98
N SER A 26 -14.90 14.09 -4.59
CA SER A 26 -13.93 14.01 -5.67
C SER A 26 -14.46 14.96 -6.74
N GLY A 27 -13.57 15.76 -7.34
CA GLY A 27 -13.94 16.61 -8.47
C GLY A 27 -14.78 15.78 -9.46
N THR A 28 -15.83 16.38 -10.03
CA THR A 28 -16.89 15.69 -10.79
C THR A 28 -16.42 15.11 -12.13
N GLY A 29 -15.13 14.83 -12.30
CA GLY A 29 -14.50 14.38 -13.54
C GLY A 29 -13.68 13.11 -13.39
N SER A 30 -13.28 12.52 -14.52
CA SER A 30 -12.38 11.37 -14.56
C SER A 30 -10.97 11.74 -14.10
N PHE A 31 -10.15 10.73 -13.80
CA PHE A 31 -8.73 10.95 -13.53
C PHE A 31 -8.02 11.65 -14.69
N ASP A 32 -8.31 11.25 -15.94
CA ASP A 32 -7.72 11.89 -17.12
C ASP A 32 -8.07 13.39 -17.21
N GLN A 33 -9.32 13.74 -16.91
CA GLN A 33 -9.75 15.14 -16.88
C GLN A 33 -9.03 15.93 -15.78
N CYS A 34 -8.81 15.30 -14.63
CA CYS A 34 -8.04 15.88 -13.54
C CYS A 34 -6.60 16.18 -13.96
N VAL A 35 -5.92 15.21 -14.59
CA VAL A 35 -4.53 15.36 -15.03
C VAL A 35 -4.43 16.43 -16.11
N GLN A 36 -5.37 16.44 -17.06
CA GLN A 36 -5.41 17.43 -18.14
C GLN A 36 -5.70 18.85 -17.64
N SER A 37 -6.53 19.00 -16.60
CA SER A 37 -6.82 20.31 -16.01
C SER A 37 -5.67 20.86 -15.15
N GLY A 38 -4.68 20.02 -14.82
CA GLY A 38 -3.57 20.40 -13.95
C GLY A 38 -4.00 20.56 -12.49
N ASP A 39 -5.05 19.85 -12.06
CA ASP A 39 -5.58 19.96 -10.70
C ASP A 39 -4.54 19.51 -9.65
N PRO A 40 -4.32 20.29 -8.56
CA PRO A 40 -3.40 19.92 -7.49
C PRO A 40 -3.62 18.53 -6.87
N GLN A 41 -4.85 17.97 -6.94
CA GLN A 41 -5.15 16.65 -6.37
C GLN A 41 -4.49 15.48 -7.12
N CYS A 42 -4.16 15.66 -8.40
CA CYS A 42 -3.61 14.63 -9.28
C CYS A 42 -2.32 15.08 -9.98
N THR A 43 -1.72 16.17 -9.53
CA THR A 43 -0.46 16.69 -10.04
C THR A 43 0.59 16.73 -8.93
N TYR A 44 1.84 16.48 -9.32
CA TYR A 44 2.99 16.50 -8.42
C TYR A 44 3.94 17.62 -8.83
N MET A 45 4.21 18.54 -7.90
CA MET A 45 5.10 19.68 -8.15
C MET A 45 6.39 19.53 -7.35
N THR A 46 7.54 19.64 -8.02
CA THR A 46 8.86 19.60 -7.38
C THR A 46 8.94 20.58 -6.21
N GLY A 47 9.50 20.13 -5.08
CA GLY A 47 9.62 20.94 -3.87
C GLY A 47 8.39 20.93 -2.96
N GLN A 48 7.23 20.46 -3.43
CA GLN A 48 6.06 20.29 -2.57
C GLN A 48 6.20 19.08 -1.66
N LYS A 49 5.44 19.11 -0.56
CA LYS A 49 5.31 17.95 0.32
C LYS A 49 4.44 16.89 -0.36
N TYR A 50 4.86 15.62 -0.29
CA TYR A 50 4.11 14.48 -0.82
C TYR A 50 4.23 13.29 0.13
N ASP A 51 3.21 12.43 0.14
CA ASP A 51 3.12 11.27 1.01
C ASP A 51 2.98 9.99 0.16
N LEU A 52 4.10 9.52 -0.40
CA LEU A 52 4.20 8.31 -1.22
C LEU A 52 5.41 7.47 -0.79
N THR A 53 5.71 6.40 -1.53
CA THR A 53 6.70 5.36 -1.18
C THR A 53 8.08 5.85 -0.71
N ILE A 54 8.67 6.86 -1.36
CA ILE A 54 10.02 7.33 -1.01
C ILE A 54 10.08 7.86 0.43
N PRO A 55 9.22 8.80 0.87
CA PRO A 55 9.23 9.27 2.25
C PRO A 55 9.11 8.15 3.29
N TYR A 56 8.26 7.15 3.05
CA TYR A 56 8.09 6.00 3.97
C TYR A 56 9.39 5.24 4.21
N PHE A 57 10.20 5.04 3.16
CA PHE A 57 11.51 4.39 3.30
C PHE A 57 12.63 5.35 3.70
N CYS A 58 12.51 6.64 3.38
CA CYS A 58 13.52 7.65 3.69
C CYS A 58 13.61 7.93 5.20
N GLY A 59 12.46 8.08 5.88
CA GLY A 59 12.39 8.36 7.32
C GLY A 59 11.60 9.63 7.66
N GLN A 60 11.83 10.15 8.87
CA GLN A 60 11.03 11.26 9.45
C GLN A 60 11.65 12.65 9.24
N GLU A 61 12.75 12.73 8.49
CA GLU A 61 13.39 14.00 8.18
C GLU A 61 12.50 14.86 7.28
N GLU A 62 12.51 16.18 7.48
CA GLU A 62 11.61 17.07 6.75
C GLU A 62 11.82 16.99 5.22
N TRP A 63 13.06 16.81 4.77
CA TRP A 63 13.40 16.70 3.36
C TRP A 63 12.95 15.37 2.73
N CYS A 64 12.71 14.32 3.52
CA CYS A 64 12.15 13.06 3.01
C CYS A 64 10.80 13.25 2.34
N MET A 65 10.00 14.20 2.85
CA MET A 65 8.68 14.54 2.34
C MET A 65 8.74 15.52 1.16
N THR A 66 9.91 16.06 0.79
CA THR A 66 10.04 17.02 -0.33
C THR A 66 10.19 16.28 -1.66
N LEU A 67 9.27 16.53 -2.60
CA LEU A 67 9.28 15.88 -3.91
C LEU A 67 10.52 16.26 -4.71
N ASN A 68 11.13 15.25 -5.34
CA ASN A 68 12.35 15.37 -6.16
C ASN A 68 13.60 15.85 -5.40
N ASP A 69 13.66 15.68 -4.07
CA ASP A 69 14.91 15.82 -3.33
C ASP A 69 15.79 14.56 -3.51
N GLN A 70 16.99 14.74 -4.06
CA GLN A 70 17.91 13.63 -4.36
C GLN A 70 18.39 12.88 -3.10
N ARG A 71 18.47 13.58 -1.95
CA ARG A 71 18.85 12.97 -0.68
C ARG A 71 17.77 11.98 -0.24
N SER A 72 16.50 12.31 -0.47
CA SER A 72 15.35 11.46 -0.12
C SER A 72 15.42 10.11 -0.82
N LEU A 73 15.62 10.13 -2.14
CA LEU A 73 15.76 8.90 -2.91
C LEU A 73 17.00 8.09 -2.50
N THR A 74 18.13 8.76 -2.29
CA THR A 74 19.39 8.10 -1.91
C THR A 74 19.27 7.43 -0.54
N ARG A 75 18.67 8.12 0.44
CA ARG A 75 18.43 7.59 1.78
C ARG A 75 17.42 6.45 1.75
N ALA A 76 16.32 6.59 1.02
CA ALA A 76 15.31 5.54 0.89
C ALA A 76 15.91 4.23 0.37
N LYS A 77 16.72 4.29 -0.71
CA LYS A 77 17.43 3.12 -1.26
C LYS A 77 18.35 2.48 -0.22
N ALA A 78 19.20 3.28 0.43
CA ALA A 78 20.12 2.78 1.46
C ALA A 78 19.38 2.15 2.65
N ASN A 79 18.24 2.71 3.03
CA ASN A 79 17.43 2.17 4.12
C ASN A 79 16.77 0.85 3.72
N VAL A 80 16.20 0.75 2.52
CA VAL A 80 15.64 -0.50 1.96
C VAL A 80 16.67 -1.61 2.03
N GLU A 81 17.89 -1.37 1.52
CA GLU A 81 18.95 -2.37 1.49
C GLU A 81 19.43 -2.78 2.88
N ARG A 82 19.47 -1.84 3.84
CA ARG A 82 20.09 -2.07 5.15
C ARG A 82 19.13 -2.58 6.22
N TYR A 83 17.89 -2.10 6.22
CA TYR A 83 16.98 -2.25 7.36
C TYR A 83 15.72 -3.05 7.05
N PHE A 84 15.42 -3.32 5.77
CA PHE A 84 14.22 -4.06 5.39
C PHE A 84 14.59 -5.48 4.94
N PRO A 85 14.24 -6.52 5.71
CA PRO A 85 14.59 -7.90 5.36
C PRO A 85 13.89 -8.38 4.09
N VAL A 86 12.69 -7.86 3.81
CA VAL A 86 11.90 -8.11 2.60
C VAL A 86 11.14 -6.84 2.25
N VAL A 87 11.17 -6.43 0.98
CA VAL A 87 10.27 -5.42 0.39
C VAL A 87 9.67 -6.04 -0.87
N GLY A 88 8.34 -6.14 -0.91
CA GLY A 88 7.60 -6.72 -2.03
C GLY A 88 6.94 -5.68 -2.93
N ILE A 89 6.47 -6.14 -4.09
CA ILE A 89 5.61 -5.37 -5.00
C ILE A 89 4.31 -6.14 -5.24
N LEU A 90 3.24 -5.43 -5.58
CA LEU A 90 1.90 -6.02 -5.67
C LEU A 90 1.77 -6.96 -6.87
N GLU A 91 2.48 -6.66 -7.95
CA GLU A 91 2.50 -7.42 -9.19
C GLU A 91 3.19 -8.78 -9.03
N GLU A 92 4.11 -8.88 -8.07
CA GLU A 92 4.89 -10.10 -7.76
C GLU A 92 4.60 -10.58 -6.33
N LEU A 93 3.32 -10.60 -5.97
CA LEU A 93 2.90 -10.96 -4.61
C LEU A 93 3.28 -12.40 -4.26
N ASN A 94 3.20 -13.35 -5.20
CA ASN A 94 3.60 -14.74 -4.94
C ASN A 94 5.07 -14.85 -4.48
N ALA A 95 5.98 -14.16 -5.17
CA ALA A 95 7.39 -14.10 -4.79
C ALA A 95 7.59 -13.42 -3.43
N THR A 96 6.82 -12.36 -3.16
CA THR A 96 6.85 -11.67 -1.86
C THR A 96 6.44 -12.59 -0.72
N LEU A 97 5.34 -13.35 -0.88
CA LEU A 97 4.87 -14.30 0.13
C LEU A 97 5.90 -15.41 0.39
N ALA A 98 6.56 -15.91 -0.67
CA ALA A 98 7.65 -16.87 -0.56
C ALA A 98 8.83 -16.33 0.25
N LEU A 99 9.29 -15.12 -0.06
CA LEU A 99 10.40 -14.49 0.65
C LEU A 99 10.07 -14.22 2.11
N LEU A 100 8.84 -13.80 2.42
CA LEU A 100 8.41 -13.59 3.80
C LEU A 100 8.40 -14.89 4.61
N GLU A 101 7.88 -15.97 4.03
CA GLU A 101 7.85 -17.29 4.67
C GLU A 101 9.26 -17.85 4.89
N ASP A 102 10.18 -17.66 3.94
CA ASP A 102 11.58 -18.10 4.02
C ASP A 102 12.42 -17.26 5.01
N ARG A 103 12.34 -15.92 4.90
CA ARG A 103 13.21 -15.01 5.66
C ARG A 103 12.72 -14.71 7.07
N LEU A 104 11.41 -14.81 7.31
CA LEU A 104 10.78 -14.49 8.59
C LEU A 104 9.83 -15.63 9.04
N PRO A 105 10.31 -16.88 9.11
CA PRO A 105 9.47 -18.07 9.29
C PRO A 105 8.79 -18.13 10.67
N TYR A 106 9.31 -17.40 11.66
CA TYR A 106 8.64 -17.32 12.97
C TYR A 106 7.25 -16.68 12.86
N PHE A 107 7.08 -15.70 11.97
CA PHE A 107 5.83 -14.99 11.77
C PHE A 107 5.02 -15.54 10.59
N PHE A 108 5.69 -15.96 9.52
CA PHE A 108 5.06 -16.22 8.22
C PHE A 108 5.07 -17.69 7.78
N ARG A 109 5.32 -18.64 8.68
CA ARG A 109 5.21 -20.07 8.35
C ARG A 109 3.79 -20.42 7.90
N GLY A 110 3.68 -21.07 6.74
CA GLY A 110 2.42 -21.45 6.11
C GLY A 110 1.70 -20.31 5.41
N LEU A 111 2.32 -19.13 5.25
CA LEU A 111 1.69 -17.94 4.67
C LEU A 111 1.15 -18.20 3.27
N GLN A 112 1.93 -18.85 2.41
CA GLN A 112 1.47 -19.15 1.05
C GLN A 112 0.21 -20.03 1.06
N LYS A 113 0.19 -21.04 1.93
CA LYS A 113 -0.96 -21.95 2.07
C LYS A 113 -2.21 -21.17 2.45
N ILE A 114 -2.13 -20.34 3.49
CA ILE A 114 -3.24 -19.53 3.98
C ILE A 114 -3.75 -18.59 2.88
N TYR A 115 -2.83 -17.88 2.21
CA TYR A 115 -3.20 -16.92 1.18
C TYR A 115 -3.89 -17.58 -0.03
N PHE A 116 -3.29 -18.62 -0.60
CA PHE A 116 -3.79 -19.24 -1.84
C PHE A 116 -4.95 -20.21 -1.62
N GLN A 117 -5.01 -20.90 -0.48
CA GLN A 117 -6.04 -21.91 -0.23
C GLN A 117 -7.22 -21.37 0.57
N ASP A 118 -6.96 -20.60 1.63
CA ASP A 118 -8.02 -20.20 2.57
C ASP A 118 -8.64 -18.84 2.21
N LEU A 119 -7.82 -17.86 1.82
CA LEU A 119 -8.30 -16.52 1.43
C LEU A 119 -8.75 -16.46 -0.02
N MET A 120 -7.90 -16.85 -0.98
CA MET A 120 -8.24 -16.78 -2.40
C MET A 120 -9.10 -17.96 -2.87
N GLY A 121 -8.99 -19.14 -2.25
CA GLY A 121 -9.86 -20.28 -2.54
C GLY A 121 -11.33 -20.05 -2.17
N THR A 122 -11.59 -19.19 -1.19
CA THR A 122 -12.95 -18.78 -0.82
C THR A 122 -13.57 -17.84 -1.86
N VAL A 123 -12.78 -16.98 -2.50
CA VAL A 123 -13.24 -16.13 -3.61
C VAL A 123 -13.71 -16.97 -4.79
N ALA A 124 -12.98 -18.05 -5.13
CA ALA A 124 -13.37 -18.98 -6.19
C ALA A 124 -14.70 -19.70 -5.90
N ARG A 125 -14.95 -20.09 -4.64
CA ARG A 125 -16.21 -20.75 -4.24
C ARG A 125 -17.42 -19.81 -4.22
N VAL A 126 -17.21 -18.51 -4.03
CA VAL A 126 -18.29 -17.51 -4.07
C VAL A 126 -18.68 -17.20 -5.53
N SER A 127 -17.73 -17.24 -6.47
CA SER A 127 -17.99 -17.05 -7.91
C SER A 127 -18.65 -18.22 -8.63
N GLU A 128 -18.79 -19.39 -7.98
CA GLU A 128 -19.49 -20.57 -8.54
C GLU A 128 -20.96 -20.67 -8.09
N ILE A 129 -21.50 -19.67 -7.36
CA ILE A 129 -22.89 -19.65 -6.84
C ILE A 129 -23.75 -18.53 -7.46
N THR A 130 -23.29 -17.90 -8.54
CA THR A 130 -24.09 -16.99 -9.40
C THR A 130 -24.02 -17.46 -10.84
#